data_AF-C1MJX9-F1
#
_entry.id   AF-C1MJX9-F1
#
_cell.length_a   1.000
_cell.length_b   1.000
_cell.length_c   1.000
_cell.angle_alpha   90.00
_cell.angle_beta   90.00
_cell.angle_gamma   90.00
#
_symmetry.space_group_name_H-M   'P 1'
#
loop_
_entity.id
_entity.type
_entity.pdbx_description
1 polymer ?
#
loop_
_entity_poly.entity_id
_entity_poly.type
_entity_poly.pdbx_seq_one_letter_code
_entity_poly.pdbx_strand_id
1 'polypeptide(L)'
;MPRVQPHRKCKTADQKLKRGVVYTMKDSVDARDTMLASRIGELASRFGRRLTVGSIGFADPSEEFSTLQAMTTACADYGCQATFHKPTLTAESLQSILSNLSSTLTTTKTELTELAGSKHRTVRDVKRESHSQIKLAQTQVNLPRDEDWWLYKVGAVRRAKWVEGNRRVYRNNEHFRGPRQQGKWDALKPFEHEKAVGIAHKRKVFGEGAERLVSMLREFDSAGRFVGPWLVAKQSRFVEELGSYGFDSYDEHAFHRTFCSTQQIAARIAKTFNRKLEEIPGVKENTPRIEFLECRVLSLCDDAFGDIGVLAEKMLDPLKYKKWNSNNGYVDGMSKAHDAAGGKSIEGGFASLDLNATVLPENLGAIVEEDEEGEESSDEEHVPEEDGRNLQSASAMDHHRGVKFTIEDIPQAFSCFSYKYSRRKYLVCDLQGVLDQTRSPPCFELTDPVIHYSSTKGRKNVFGRTDRGREGMNKFYATHKCSELCEALRKVWKHNVGKTSRSVIKPRLRAT
;
A
#
# COMPACT_ATOMS: atom_id res chain seq x y z
N MET A 1 -29.36 -44.71 -60.52
CA MET A 1 -28.64 -45.27 -59.35
C MET A 1 -27.65 -46.31 -59.85
N PRO A 2 -26.34 -46.05 -59.80
CA PRO A 2 -25.46 -46.93 -58.99
C PRO A 2 -24.12 -46.30 -58.51
N ARG A 3 -23.41 -47.10 -57.70
CA ARG A 3 -22.09 -46.97 -57.06
C ARG A 3 -20.87 -46.97 -58.03
N VAL A 4 -19.89 -46.11 -57.71
CA VAL A 4 -18.44 -46.34 -57.44
C VAL A 4 -17.49 -46.95 -58.52
N GLN A 5 -16.43 -46.14 -58.81
CA GLN A 5 -15.02 -46.41 -59.18
C GLN A 5 -14.63 -46.83 -60.62
N PRO A 6 -13.32 -46.75 -61.03
CA PRO A 6 -12.14 -46.00 -60.51
C PRO A 6 -11.24 -45.37 -61.62
N HIS A 7 -10.37 -44.37 -61.34
CA HIS A 7 -9.07 -44.28 -62.05
C HIS A 7 -7.95 -43.46 -61.37
N ARG A 8 -6.73 -43.85 -61.77
CA ARG A 8 -5.41 -43.70 -61.14
C ARG A 8 -4.68 -42.36 -61.37
N LYS A 9 -3.92 -41.97 -60.33
CA LYS A 9 -2.53 -41.41 -60.26
C LYS A 9 -2.03 -40.44 -61.35
N CYS A 10 -1.48 -39.30 -60.90
CA CYS A 10 -0.15 -38.86 -61.33
C CYS A 10 0.59 -38.11 -60.20
N LYS A 11 1.91 -38.30 -60.14
CA LYS A 11 2.84 -37.86 -59.09
C LYS A 11 3.36 -36.45 -59.35
N THR A 12 3.67 -35.71 -58.29
CA THR A 12 4.82 -34.77 -58.26
C THR A 12 5.51 -34.84 -56.91
N ALA A 13 6.83 -34.68 -56.96
CA ALA A 13 7.83 -35.15 -56.02
C ALA A 13 8.18 -34.15 -54.89
N ASP A 14 8.86 -34.70 -53.89
CA ASP A 14 9.83 -34.07 -53.00
C ASP A 14 9.36 -33.00 -52.00
N GLN A 15 8.83 -33.46 -50.87
CA GLN A 15 9.11 -32.84 -49.57
C GLN A 15 10.25 -33.60 -48.89
N LYS A 16 11.46 -33.02 -48.93
CA LYS A 16 12.56 -33.40 -48.04
C LYS A 16 12.17 -33.08 -46.59
N LEU A 17 11.85 -34.15 -45.86
CA LEU A 17 11.70 -34.21 -44.42
C LEU A 17 12.94 -33.57 -43.73
N LYS A 18 12.75 -32.46 -42.99
CA LYS A 18 13.69 -32.09 -41.93
C LYS A 18 13.43 -33.01 -40.74
N ARG A 19 14.47 -33.71 -40.30
CA ARG A 19 14.49 -34.68 -39.20
C ARG A 19 13.93 -34.07 -37.89
N GLY A 20 12.76 -34.56 -37.49
CA GLY A 20 12.42 -35.07 -36.17
C GLY A 20 12.74 -34.23 -34.94
N VAL A 21 11.83 -33.33 -34.57
CA VAL A 21 11.54 -33.11 -33.14
C VAL A 21 10.54 -34.20 -32.74
N VAL A 22 10.95 -35.14 -31.89
CA VAL A 22 10.04 -36.15 -31.33
C VAL A 22 9.23 -35.47 -30.24
N TYR A 23 7.99 -35.08 -30.55
CA TYR A 23 7.04 -34.61 -29.55
C TYR A 23 6.66 -35.77 -28.63
N THR A 24 6.95 -35.65 -27.35
CA THR A 24 6.61 -36.64 -26.32
C THR A 24 5.22 -36.38 -25.74
N MET A 25 4.62 -37.39 -25.08
CA MET A 25 3.38 -37.20 -24.32
C MET A 25 3.49 -36.10 -23.26
N LYS A 26 4.67 -35.94 -22.65
CA LYS A 26 4.96 -34.88 -21.70
C LYS A 26 4.87 -33.50 -22.36
N ASP A 27 5.46 -33.33 -23.54
CA ASP A 27 5.39 -32.08 -24.30
C ASP A 27 3.94 -31.71 -24.67
N SER A 28 3.09 -32.71 -24.92
CA SER A 28 1.66 -32.48 -25.18
C SER A 28 0.88 -32.07 -23.92
N VAL A 29 1.23 -32.59 -22.75
CA VAL A 29 0.60 -32.23 -21.46
C VAL A 29 1.03 -30.82 -21.06
N ASP A 30 2.33 -30.51 -21.17
CA ASP A 30 2.88 -29.19 -20.86
C ASP A 30 2.28 -28.11 -21.78
N ALA A 31 2.08 -28.42 -23.06
CA ALA A 31 1.41 -27.52 -24.01
C ALA A 31 -0.07 -27.27 -23.64
N ARG A 32 -0.79 -28.31 -23.20
CA ARG A 32 -2.18 -28.17 -22.73
C ARG A 32 -2.26 -27.32 -21.46
N ASP A 33 -1.39 -27.60 -20.50
CA ASP A 33 -1.35 -26.89 -19.22
C ASP A 33 -1.02 -25.41 -19.43
N THR A 34 -0.06 -25.12 -20.32
CA THR A 34 0.27 -23.75 -20.75
C THR A 34 -0.92 -23.05 -21.40
N MET A 35 -1.65 -23.72 -22.29
CA MET A 35 -2.82 -23.13 -22.95
C MET A 35 -3.92 -22.77 -21.94
N LEU A 36 -4.24 -23.68 -21.02
CA LEU A 36 -5.30 -23.48 -20.03
C LEU A 36 -4.91 -22.42 -18.99
N ALA A 37 -3.66 -22.44 -18.52
CA ALA A 37 -3.09 -21.41 -17.65
C ALA A 37 -3.12 -20.03 -18.33
N SER A 38 -2.81 -19.93 -19.62
CA SER A 38 -2.88 -18.68 -20.37
C SER A 38 -4.31 -18.13 -20.43
N ARG A 39 -5.29 -18.99 -20.76
CA ARG A 39 -6.70 -18.56 -20.87
C ARG A 39 -7.28 -18.08 -19.55
N ILE A 40 -7.00 -18.79 -18.45
CA ILE A 40 -7.48 -18.36 -17.14
C ILE A 40 -6.72 -17.13 -16.64
N GLY A 41 -5.42 -17.00 -16.99
CA GLY A 41 -4.63 -15.80 -16.75
C GLY A 41 -5.18 -14.56 -17.47
N GLU A 42 -5.64 -14.69 -18.71
CA GLU A 42 -6.31 -13.58 -19.44
C GLU A 42 -7.58 -13.12 -18.72
N LEU A 43 -8.38 -14.05 -18.22
CA LEU A 43 -9.56 -13.73 -17.39
C LEU A 43 -9.13 -13.04 -16.10
N ALA A 44 -8.18 -13.63 -15.38
CA ALA A 44 -7.62 -13.12 -14.13
C ALA A 44 -7.09 -11.69 -14.29
N SER A 45 -6.42 -11.38 -15.40
CA SER A 45 -5.88 -10.04 -15.68
C SER A 45 -6.94 -8.92 -15.66
N ARG A 46 -8.19 -9.24 -16.02
CA ARG A 46 -9.31 -8.28 -16.06
C ARG A 46 -10.00 -8.12 -14.71
N PHE A 47 -10.14 -9.23 -13.98
CA PHE A 47 -10.93 -9.25 -12.75
C PHE A 47 -10.10 -9.06 -11.48
N GLY A 48 -8.85 -9.54 -11.46
CA GLY A 48 -7.96 -9.50 -10.29
C GLY A 48 -8.65 -10.04 -9.05
N ARG A 49 -8.64 -9.24 -7.98
CA ARG A 49 -9.27 -9.56 -6.69
C ARG A 49 -10.76 -9.92 -6.75
N ARG A 50 -11.44 -9.57 -7.84
CA ARG A 50 -12.87 -9.86 -8.06
C ARG A 50 -13.13 -11.25 -8.65
N LEU A 51 -12.08 -12.01 -8.96
CA LEU A 51 -12.18 -13.39 -9.43
C LEU A 51 -11.71 -14.33 -8.32
N THR A 52 -12.63 -15.21 -7.90
CA THR A 52 -12.33 -16.36 -7.05
C THR A 52 -12.29 -17.62 -7.89
N VAL A 53 -11.24 -18.42 -7.74
CA VAL A 53 -11.08 -19.72 -8.41
C VAL A 53 -10.74 -20.78 -7.37
N GLY A 54 -11.68 -21.69 -7.11
CA GLY A 54 -11.46 -22.87 -6.28
C GLY A 54 -11.30 -24.12 -7.14
N SER A 55 -10.14 -24.75 -7.09
CA SER A 55 -9.87 -26.02 -7.76
C SER A 55 -9.81 -27.17 -6.76
N ILE A 56 -10.60 -28.23 -6.97
CA ILE A 56 -10.64 -29.42 -6.11
C ILE A 56 -10.29 -30.64 -6.96
N GLY A 57 -9.20 -31.33 -6.61
CA GLY A 57 -8.76 -32.55 -7.27
C GLY A 57 -9.26 -33.81 -6.56
N PHE A 58 -10.12 -34.59 -7.21
CA PHE A 58 -10.58 -35.90 -6.73
C PHE A 58 -9.95 -37.01 -7.57
N ALA A 59 -8.91 -37.65 -7.05
CA ALA A 59 -8.26 -38.80 -7.68
C ALA A 59 -7.41 -39.56 -6.66
N ASP A 60 -6.70 -40.57 -7.15
CA ASP A 60 -5.69 -41.29 -6.38
C ASP A 60 -4.62 -40.34 -5.79
N PRO A 61 -4.05 -40.63 -4.61
CA PRO A 61 -2.99 -39.82 -4.02
C PRO A 61 -1.76 -39.61 -4.91
N SER A 62 -1.51 -40.47 -5.90
CA SER A 62 -0.44 -40.32 -6.89
C SER A 62 -0.73 -39.32 -8.01
N GLU A 63 -1.98 -38.85 -8.16
CA GLU A 63 -2.34 -37.88 -9.20
C GLU A 63 -1.85 -36.47 -8.82
N GLU A 64 -1.10 -35.85 -9.73
CA GLU A 64 -0.48 -34.54 -9.48
C GLU A 64 -1.40 -33.36 -9.78
N PHE A 65 -2.41 -33.51 -10.65
CA PHE A 65 -3.28 -32.39 -11.07
C PHE A 65 -2.52 -31.16 -11.58
N SER A 66 -1.43 -31.37 -12.35
CA SER A 66 -0.54 -30.30 -12.85
C SER A 66 -1.30 -29.16 -13.52
N THR A 67 -2.35 -29.49 -14.31
CA THR A 67 -3.20 -28.51 -14.96
C THR A 67 -3.93 -27.59 -13.98
N LEU A 68 -4.53 -28.15 -12.91
CA LEU A 68 -5.26 -27.36 -11.91
C LEU A 68 -4.30 -26.48 -11.09
N GLN A 69 -3.12 -27.01 -10.78
CA GLN A 69 -2.06 -26.25 -10.11
C GLN A 69 -1.57 -25.09 -10.99
N ALA A 70 -1.33 -25.34 -12.28
CA ALA A 70 -0.90 -24.33 -13.24
C ALA A 70 -1.96 -23.21 -13.41
N MET A 71 -3.24 -23.59 -13.52
CA MET A 71 -4.35 -22.63 -13.58
C MET A 71 -4.46 -21.79 -12.30
N THR A 72 -4.35 -22.42 -11.13
CA THR A 72 -4.39 -21.72 -9.83
C THR A 72 -3.23 -20.75 -9.70
N THR A 73 -2.03 -21.17 -10.10
CA THR A 73 -0.82 -20.33 -10.10
C THR A 73 -0.98 -19.14 -11.05
N ALA A 74 -1.48 -19.36 -12.26
CA ALA A 74 -1.72 -18.30 -13.23
C ALA A 74 -2.74 -17.26 -12.72
N CYS A 75 -3.81 -17.68 -12.04
CA CYS A 75 -4.74 -16.75 -11.40
C CYS A 75 -4.10 -15.93 -10.28
N ALA A 76 -3.34 -16.60 -9.39
CA ALA A 76 -2.67 -15.94 -8.29
C ALA A 76 -1.70 -14.85 -8.79
N ASP A 77 -1.04 -15.09 -9.92
CA ASP A 77 -0.10 -14.15 -10.56
C ASP A 77 -0.72 -12.81 -11.00
N TYR A 78 -2.06 -12.71 -11.04
CA TYR A 78 -2.81 -11.48 -11.29
C TYR A 78 -3.61 -10.98 -10.07
N GLY A 79 -3.31 -11.49 -8.87
CA GLY A 79 -3.95 -11.06 -7.62
C GLY A 79 -5.36 -11.62 -7.39
N CYS A 80 -5.76 -12.70 -8.09
CA CYS A 80 -7.02 -13.38 -7.83
C CYS A 80 -7.00 -14.20 -6.54
N GLN A 81 -8.20 -14.45 -5.99
CA GLN A 81 -8.37 -15.38 -4.88
C GLN A 81 -8.42 -16.81 -5.43
N ALA A 82 -7.25 -17.44 -5.59
CA ALA A 82 -7.12 -18.77 -6.19
C ALA A 82 -6.65 -19.81 -5.17
N THR A 83 -7.33 -20.95 -5.08
CA THR A 83 -6.92 -22.08 -4.25
C THR A 83 -6.96 -23.40 -4.99
N PHE A 84 -6.01 -24.27 -4.66
CA PHE A 84 -6.01 -25.66 -5.08
C PHE A 84 -6.07 -26.54 -3.84
N HIS A 85 -7.02 -27.49 -3.85
CA HIS A 85 -7.22 -28.44 -2.77
C HIS A 85 -7.17 -29.87 -3.31
N LYS A 86 -6.43 -30.72 -2.59
CA LYS A 86 -6.41 -32.18 -2.77
C LYS A 86 -6.96 -32.83 -1.50
N PRO A 87 -8.30 -32.94 -1.36
CA PRO A 87 -8.90 -33.52 -0.17
C PRO A 87 -8.47 -34.97 0.04
N THR A 88 -8.40 -35.38 1.31
CA THR A 88 -8.51 -36.81 1.61
C THR A 88 -9.93 -37.26 1.25
N LEU A 89 -10.13 -38.53 0.92
CA LEU A 89 -11.46 -39.06 0.54
C LEU A 89 -12.41 -39.17 1.75
N THR A 90 -12.53 -38.11 2.56
CA THR A 90 -13.38 -37.99 3.73
C THR A 90 -14.35 -36.81 3.58
N ALA A 91 -15.54 -36.94 4.16
CA ALA A 91 -16.54 -35.88 4.15
C ALA A 91 -16.08 -34.62 4.91
N GLU A 92 -15.30 -34.79 5.97
CA GLU A 92 -14.75 -33.69 6.77
C GLU A 92 -13.78 -32.81 5.96
N SER A 93 -12.91 -33.42 5.16
CA SER A 93 -11.96 -32.69 4.30
C SER A 93 -12.71 -31.84 3.26
N LEU A 94 -13.75 -32.43 2.64
CA LEU A 94 -14.59 -31.73 1.68
C LEU A 94 -15.38 -30.58 2.33
N GLN A 95 -15.96 -30.80 3.52
CA GLN A 95 -16.69 -29.77 4.26
C GLN A 95 -15.82 -28.56 4.59
N SER A 96 -14.58 -28.81 5.02
CA SER A 96 -13.61 -27.73 5.29
C SER A 96 -13.32 -26.90 4.04
N ILE A 97 -13.08 -27.56 2.89
CA ILE A 97 -12.82 -26.88 1.61
C ILE A 97 -14.02 -26.03 1.19
N LEU A 98 -15.23 -26.57 1.25
CA LEU A 98 -16.44 -25.83 0.87
C LEU A 98 -16.69 -24.63 1.78
N SER A 99 -16.42 -24.77 3.08
CA SER A 99 -16.53 -23.67 4.04
C SER A 99 -15.53 -22.55 3.70
N ASN A 100 -14.29 -22.91 3.36
CA ASN A 100 -13.27 -21.94 2.94
C ASN A 100 -13.64 -21.23 1.63
N LEU A 101 -14.16 -21.97 0.64
CA LEU A 101 -14.62 -21.39 -0.63
C LEU A 101 -15.81 -20.44 -0.42
N SER A 102 -16.75 -20.79 0.45
CA SER A 102 -17.88 -19.92 0.82
C SER A 102 -17.40 -18.61 1.46
N SER A 103 -16.42 -18.68 2.36
CA SER A 103 -15.80 -17.48 2.94
C SER A 103 -15.11 -16.62 1.87
N THR A 104 -14.39 -17.25 0.94
CA THR A 104 -13.68 -16.55 -0.15
C THR A 104 -14.65 -15.83 -1.09
N LEU A 105 -15.76 -16.47 -1.44
CA LEU A 105 -16.83 -15.86 -2.24
C LEU A 105 -17.47 -14.66 -1.53
N THR A 106 -17.60 -14.72 -0.20
CA THR A 106 -18.08 -13.58 0.59
C THR A 106 -17.12 -12.40 0.49
N THR A 107 -15.81 -12.66 0.57
CA THR A 107 -14.79 -11.61 0.35
C THR A 107 -14.89 -11.01 -1.05
N THR A 108 -15.04 -11.83 -2.09
CA THR A 108 -15.27 -11.32 -3.46
C THR A 108 -16.53 -10.47 -3.56
N LYS A 109 -17.61 -10.83 -2.85
CA LYS A 109 -18.82 -10.00 -2.80
C LYS A 109 -18.54 -8.64 -2.13
N THR A 110 -17.73 -8.60 -1.08
CA THR A 110 -17.32 -7.34 -0.44
C THR A 110 -16.44 -6.48 -1.33
N GLU A 111 -15.64 -7.07 -2.22
CA GLU A 111 -14.84 -6.34 -3.24
C GLU A 111 -15.70 -5.63 -4.31
N LEU A 112 -17.00 -5.94 -4.36
CA LEU A 112 -18.00 -5.38 -5.28
C LEU A 112 -19.03 -4.47 -4.59
N THR A 113 -19.01 -4.39 -3.25
CA THR A 113 -20.02 -3.68 -2.46
C THR A 113 -19.37 -2.58 -1.63
N GLU A 114 -20.03 -1.43 -1.52
CA GLU A 114 -19.59 -0.34 -0.64
C GLU A 114 -19.58 -0.78 0.84
N LEU A 115 -18.46 -0.58 1.55
CA LEU A 115 -18.25 -1.06 2.92
C LEU A 115 -19.23 -0.49 3.98
N ALA A 116 -19.97 0.58 3.67
CA ALA A 116 -20.93 1.21 4.57
C ALA A 116 -22.36 1.33 4.00
N GLY A 117 -22.63 0.73 2.82
CA GLY A 117 -23.89 0.89 2.11
C GLY A 117 -24.30 -0.33 1.30
N SER A 118 -25.51 -0.29 0.75
CA SER A 118 -26.02 -1.29 -0.19
C SER A 118 -25.79 -0.91 -1.66
N LYS A 119 -25.07 0.21 -1.92
CA LYS A 119 -24.73 0.65 -3.27
C LYS A 119 -23.58 -0.19 -3.82
N HIS A 120 -23.77 -0.65 -5.05
CA HIS A 120 -22.75 -1.38 -5.80
C HIS A 120 -21.81 -0.36 -6.45
N ARG A 121 -20.50 -0.45 -6.18
CA ARG A 121 -19.51 0.43 -6.83
C ARG A 121 -19.07 -0.19 -8.15
N THR A 122 -18.97 0.63 -9.19
CA THR A 122 -18.42 0.18 -10.48
C THR A 122 -16.90 0.24 -10.44
N VAL A 123 -16.25 -0.91 -10.52
CA VAL A 123 -14.78 -1.00 -10.64
C VAL A 123 -14.35 -0.64 -12.06
N ARG A 124 -13.29 0.17 -12.18
CA ARG A 124 -12.72 0.55 -13.47
C ARG A 124 -12.28 -0.68 -14.27
N ASP A 125 -12.56 -0.66 -15.58
CA ASP A 125 -12.08 -1.71 -16.48
C ASP A 125 -10.59 -1.49 -16.78
N VAL A 126 -9.74 -2.31 -16.14
CA VAL A 126 -8.29 -2.24 -16.27
C VAL A 126 -7.71 -3.63 -16.49
N LYS A 127 -6.57 -3.67 -17.19
CA LYS A 127 -5.76 -4.89 -17.33
C LYS A 127 -4.64 -4.88 -16.30
N ARG A 128 -4.48 -5.99 -15.58
CA ARG A 128 -3.37 -6.23 -14.67
C ARG A 128 -2.16 -6.80 -15.40
N GLU A 129 -0.98 -6.40 -14.96
CA GLU A 129 0.27 -7.05 -15.30
C GLU A 129 0.49 -8.25 -14.38
N SER A 130 1.05 -9.32 -14.93
CA SER A 130 1.40 -10.49 -14.15
C SER A 130 2.56 -10.15 -13.21
N HIS A 131 2.45 -10.53 -11.93
CA HIS A 131 3.46 -10.22 -10.92
C HIS A 131 4.82 -10.83 -11.28
N SER A 132 4.84 -12.05 -11.83
CA SER A 132 6.04 -12.72 -12.30
C SER A 132 6.69 -12.06 -13.54
N GLN A 133 5.93 -11.24 -14.28
CA GLN A 133 6.37 -10.62 -15.54
C GLN A 133 6.66 -9.12 -15.41
N ILE A 134 6.65 -8.54 -14.20
CA ILE A 134 7.00 -7.14 -13.98
C ILE A 134 8.43 -6.88 -14.48
N LYS A 135 8.55 -6.20 -15.62
CA LYS A 135 9.83 -5.84 -16.24
C LYS A 135 10.20 -4.40 -15.92
N LEU A 136 11.23 -4.22 -15.09
CA LEU A 136 11.86 -2.91 -14.85
C LEU A 136 13.01 -2.59 -15.81
N ALA A 137 13.32 -3.52 -16.74
CA ALA A 137 14.46 -3.42 -17.65
C ALA A 137 14.22 -2.48 -18.86
N GLN A 138 12.99 -2.00 -19.06
CA GLN A 138 12.71 -1.07 -20.17
C GLN A 138 13.41 0.27 -19.92
N THR A 139 14.19 0.73 -20.90
CA THR A 139 15.01 1.93 -20.80
C THR A 139 14.46 3.13 -21.58
N GLN A 140 13.45 2.92 -22.44
CA GLN A 140 12.87 3.95 -23.29
C GLN A 140 11.43 3.61 -23.69
N VAL A 141 10.67 4.64 -24.05
CA VAL A 141 9.37 4.55 -24.73
C VAL A 141 9.53 4.77 -26.23
N ASN A 142 8.60 4.24 -27.01
CA ASN A 142 8.51 4.54 -28.42
C ASN A 142 7.71 5.83 -28.65
N LEU A 143 8.40 6.90 -29.06
CA LEU A 143 7.75 8.13 -29.51
C LEU A 143 7.25 7.95 -30.95
N PRO A 144 6.03 8.43 -31.34
CA PRO A 144 5.08 9.30 -30.62
C PRO A 144 3.97 8.55 -29.86
N ARG A 145 3.84 7.25 -30.08
CA ARG A 145 2.79 6.41 -29.48
C ARG A 145 3.41 5.08 -29.09
N ASP A 146 3.23 4.75 -27.83
CA ASP A 146 3.60 3.46 -27.27
C ASP A 146 2.31 2.70 -26.92
N GLU A 147 2.26 1.41 -27.20
CA GLU A 147 1.06 0.61 -26.94
C GLU A 147 0.90 0.25 -25.46
N ASP A 148 2.02 0.21 -24.72
CA ASP A 148 2.07 -0.15 -23.31
C ASP A 148 1.97 1.08 -22.38
N TRP A 149 2.24 2.28 -22.92
CA TRP A 149 2.31 3.53 -22.15
C TRP A 149 1.40 4.61 -22.72
N TRP A 150 0.65 5.29 -21.85
CA TRP A 150 0.14 6.62 -22.14
C TRP A 150 1.28 7.64 -21.99
N LEU A 151 1.40 8.56 -22.95
CA LEU A 151 2.51 9.51 -23.00
C LEU A 151 1.96 10.94 -22.89
N TYR A 152 2.30 11.63 -21.80
CA TYR A 152 1.87 13.00 -21.52
C TYR A 152 3.06 13.95 -21.67
N LYS A 153 2.98 14.88 -22.62
CA LYS A 153 4.06 15.84 -22.88
C LYS A 153 3.88 17.13 -22.06
N VAL A 154 4.89 17.99 -22.11
CA VAL A 154 4.81 19.35 -21.57
C VAL A 154 3.52 20.06 -22.02
N GLY A 155 2.82 20.69 -21.07
CA GLY A 155 1.49 21.28 -21.26
C GLY A 155 0.33 20.38 -20.82
N ALA A 156 0.47 19.05 -20.93
CA ALA A 156 -0.53 18.08 -20.50
C ALA A 156 -0.27 17.51 -19.08
N VAL A 157 0.73 18.04 -18.37
CA VAL A 157 1.11 17.59 -17.03
C VAL A 157 1.14 18.80 -16.09
N ARG A 158 0.33 18.74 -15.04
CA ARG A 158 0.45 19.63 -13.87
C ARG A 158 0.81 18.80 -12.65
N ARG A 159 1.64 19.36 -11.77
CA ARG A 159 2.07 18.70 -10.53
C ARG A 159 1.77 19.61 -9.36
N ALA A 160 1.18 19.05 -8.31
CA ALA A 160 0.91 19.75 -7.08
C ALA A 160 1.31 18.91 -5.87
N LYS A 161 1.59 19.58 -4.75
CA LYS A 161 1.77 18.95 -3.44
C LYS A 161 0.76 19.57 -2.49
N TRP A 162 0.09 18.73 -1.71
CA TRP A 162 -0.76 19.22 -0.63
C TRP A 162 0.12 19.79 0.47
N VAL A 163 -0.19 20.98 0.94
CA VAL A 163 0.43 21.58 2.12
C VAL A 163 -0.66 21.78 3.16
N GLU A 164 -0.52 21.09 4.29
CA GLU A 164 -1.43 21.31 5.41
C GLU A 164 -1.34 22.74 5.92
N GLY A 165 -2.50 23.30 6.22
CA GLY A 165 -2.58 24.61 6.84
C GLY A 165 -2.12 24.54 8.30
N ASN A 166 -1.41 25.56 8.76
CA ASN A 166 -1.02 25.66 10.16
C ASN A 166 -2.28 25.80 11.05
N ARG A 167 -2.71 24.71 11.70
CA ARG A 167 -3.61 24.78 12.85
C ARG A 167 -2.78 24.92 14.12
N ARG A 168 -2.70 26.17 14.63
CA ARG A 168 -2.18 26.58 15.95
C ARG A 168 -0.79 26.01 16.34
N VAL A 169 0.21 26.87 16.23
CA VAL A 169 1.59 26.64 16.69
C VAL A 169 1.68 26.84 18.21
N TYR A 170 2.18 25.86 18.96
CA TYR A 170 2.40 25.95 20.42
C TYR A 170 3.85 26.37 20.71
N ARG A 171 4.14 27.66 20.68
CA ARG A 171 5.46 28.18 21.08
C ARG A 171 5.50 28.38 22.58
N ASN A 172 6.39 27.68 23.29
CA ASN A 172 6.72 27.91 24.71
C ASN A 172 5.51 27.97 25.68
N ASN A 173 4.50 27.09 25.54
CA ASN A 173 3.26 27.12 26.34
C ASN A 173 2.45 28.44 26.26
N GLU A 174 2.77 29.35 25.33
CA GLU A 174 2.00 30.58 25.10
C GLU A 174 1.11 30.44 23.87
N HIS A 175 -0.17 30.78 24.04
CA HIS A 175 -1.18 30.71 22.99
C HIS A 175 -1.00 31.82 21.96
N PHE A 176 -0.20 31.59 20.92
CA PHE A 176 -0.20 32.49 19.75
C PHE A 176 -1.42 32.19 18.87
N ARG A 177 -2.42 33.07 18.91
CA ARG A 177 -3.56 33.08 17.98
C ARG A 177 -3.11 33.59 16.61
N GLY A 178 -2.35 32.79 15.87
CA GLY A 178 -2.16 33.01 14.43
C GLY A 178 -3.48 32.78 13.67
N PRO A 179 -3.69 33.43 12.51
CA PRO A 179 -4.84 33.15 11.66
C PRO A 179 -4.87 31.67 11.27
N ARG A 180 -6.05 31.04 11.28
CA ARG A 180 -6.22 29.69 10.72
C ARG A 180 -5.92 29.77 9.23
N GLN A 181 -4.85 29.12 8.79
CA GLN A 181 -4.65 28.87 7.37
C GLN A 181 -5.30 27.55 7.02
N GLN A 182 -6.13 27.55 5.98
CA GLN A 182 -6.64 26.33 5.37
C GLN A 182 -5.50 25.67 4.61
N GLY A 183 -5.49 24.33 4.55
CA GLY A 183 -4.54 23.62 3.69
C GLY A 183 -4.78 23.99 2.22
N LYS A 184 -3.72 23.90 1.42
CA LYS A 184 -3.74 24.30 0.01
C LYS A 184 -2.89 23.38 -0.84
N TRP A 185 -3.20 23.35 -2.13
CA TRP A 185 -2.34 22.75 -3.15
C TRP A 185 -1.28 23.76 -3.58
N ASP A 186 -0.01 23.41 -3.41
CA ASP A 186 1.11 24.16 -3.94
C ASP A 186 1.54 23.59 -5.27
N ALA A 187 1.49 24.42 -6.32
CA ALA A 187 1.92 24.04 -7.66
C ALA A 187 3.44 23.84 -7.70
N LEU A 188 3.87 22.75 -8.34
CA LEU A 188 5.26 22.38 -8.54
C LEU A 188 5.62 22.43 -10.03
N LYS A 189 6.92 22.30 -10.32
CA LYS A 189 7.37 22.04 -11.69
C LYS A 189 6.71 20.75 -12.21
N PRO A 190 6.28 20.69 -13.48
CA PRO A 190 5.64 19.50 -14.06
C PRO A 190 6.50 18.23 -13.96
N PHE A 191 7.83 18.39 -14.00
CA PHE A 191 8.83 17.32 -13.98
C PHE A 191 9.87 17.52 -12.88
N GLU A 192 10.37 16.42 -12.34
CA GLU A 192 11.44 16.36 -11.34
C GLU A 192 12.82 16.38 -12.00
N HIS A 193 12.99 15.65 -13.10
CA HIS A 193 14.26 15.56 -13.80
C HIS A 193 14.42 16.68 -14.83
N GLU A 194 15.56 17.35 -14.84
CA GLU A 194 15.81 18.56 -15.66
C GLU A 194 15.66 18.34 -17.18
N LYS A 195 15.95 17.12 -17.65
CA LYS A 195 15.85 16.74 -19.07
C LYS A 195 14.47 16.22 -19.47
N ALA A 196 13.54 16.07 -18.52
CA ALA A 196 12.24 15.51 -18.80
C ALA A 196 11.39 16.47 -19.64
N VAL A 197 10.74 15.92 -20.65
CA VAL A 197 9.78 16.64 -21.51
C VAL A 197 8.38 16.05 -21.44
N GLY A 198 8.21 14.95 -20.70
CA GLY A 198 6.95 14.26 -20.52
C GLY A 198 7.02 13.14 -19.49
N ILE A 199 5.85 12.56 -19.22
CA ILE A 199 5.63 11.43 -18.32
C ILE A 199 4.98 10.28 -19.09
N ALA A 200 5.53 9.09 -18.94
CA ALA A 200 4.96 7.83 -19.39
C ALA A 200 4.22 7.16 -18.22
N HIS A 201 2.95 6.85 -18.44
CA HIS A 201 2.07 6.18 -17.49
C HIS A 201 1.69 4.81 -18.05
N LYS A 202 2.07 3.74 -17.36
CA LYS A 202 1.83 2.38 -17.83
C LYS A 202 0.34 2.08 -17.83
N ARG A 203 -0.15 1.50 -18.94
CA ARG A 203 -1.56 1.17 -19.11
C ARG A 203 -2.02 0.00 -18.25
N LYS A 204 -1.11 -0.92 -17.98
CA LYS A 204 -1.37 -2.06 -17.11
C LYS A 204 -1.07 -1.68 -15.67
N VAL A 205 -1.97 -2.06 -14.78
CA VAL A 205 -1.78 -1.92 -13.33
C VAL A 205 -0.99 -3.12 -12.82
N PHE A 206 -0.02 -2.90 -11.95
CA PHE A 206 0.79 -3.99 -11.37
C PHE A 206 0.53 -4.18 -9.88
N GLY A 207 -0.17 -3.24 -9.24
CA GLY A 207 -0.61 -3.33 -7.86
C GLY A 207 -2.07 -2.93 -7.73
N GLU A 208 -2.75 -3.53 -6.77
CA GLU A 208 -4.16 -3.27 -6.46
C GLU A 208 -4.37 -3.37 -4.95
N GLY A 209 -4.86 -2.29 -4.36
CA GLY A 209 -5.40 -2.26 -3.00
C GLY A 209 -6.92 -2.27 -2.99
N ALA A 210 -7.53 -2.11 -1.80
CA ALA A 210 -8.99 -2.09 -1.71
C ALA A 210 -9.63 -0.94 -2.51
N GLU A 211 -8.99 0.23 -2.52
CA GLU A 211 -9.49 1.38 -3.28
C GLU A 211 -8.59 1.92 -4.36
N ARG A 212 -7.34 1.49 -4.43
CA ARG A 212 -6.39 2.06 -5.38
C ARG A 212 -5.86 1.03 -6.36
N LEU A 213 -5.77 1.47 -7.60
CA LEU A 213 -5.00 0.81 -8.63
C LEU A 213 -3.64 1.48 -8.72
N VAL A 214 -2.59 0.69 -8.91
CA VAL A 214 -1.20 1.15 -8.96
C VAL A 214 -0.60 0.77 -10.31
N SER A 215 -0.15 1.77 -11.04
CA SER A 215 0.54 1.64 -12.33
C SER A 215 1.95 2.21 -12.23
N MET A 216 2.84 1.77 -13.12
CA MET A 216 4.19 2.33 -13.19
C MET A 216 4.16 3.69 -13.89
N LEU A 217 5.02 4.59 -13.44
CA LEU A 217 5.14 5.94 -13.97
C LEU A 217 6.62 6.30 -14.11
N ARG A 218 6.99 6.96 -15.20
CA ARG A 218 8.37 7.44 -15.38
C ARG A 218 8.46 8.64 -16.30
N GLU A 219 9.37 9.55 -16.00
CA GLU A 219 9.67 10.68 -16.86
C GLU A 219 10.50 10.26 -18.07
N PHE A 220 10.36 10.95 -19.20
CA PHE A 220 11.16 10.70 -20.41
C PHE A 220 11.69 11.99 -21.03
N ASP A 221 12.85 11.90 -21.70
CA ASP A 221 13.50 13.00 -22.39
C ASP A 221 13.03 13.18 -23.84
N SER A 222 13.55 14.18 -24.55
CA SER A 222 13.18 14.45 -25.95
C SER A 222 13.48 13.32 -26.93
N ALA A 223 14.34 12.36 -26.57
CA ALA A 223 14.64 11.17 -27.36
C ALA A 223 13.77 9.97 -26.97
N GLY A 224 12.86 10.11 -26.00
CA GLY A 224 12.02 9.03 -25.49
C GLY A 224 12.72 8.13 -24.47
N ARG A 225 13.93 8.48 -24.03
CA ARG A 225 14.66 7.71 -23.02
C ARG A 225 14.08 8.01 -21.65
N PHE A 226 13.91 6.98 -20.83
CA PHE A 226 13.48 7.20 -19.47
C PHE A 226 14.54 7.93 -18.65
N VAL A 227 14.11 8.93 -17.89
CA VAL A 227 14.94 9.73 -17.00
C VAL A 227 14.31 9.80 -15.62
N GLY A 228 15.12 10.15 -14.62
CA GLY A 228 14.67 10.17 -13.23
C GLY A 228 14.37 8.77 -12.65
N PRO A 229 13.91 8.75 -11.39
CA PRO A 229 13.56 7.51 -10.71
C PRO A 229 12.29 6.87 -11.27
N TRP A 230 12.09 5.60 -10.98
CA TRP A 230 10.79 4.97 -11.13
C TRP A 230 9.80 5.56 -10.11
N LEU A 231 8.61 5.89 -10.60
CA LEU A 231 7.49 6.34 -9.79
C LEU A 231 6.33 5.35 -9.93
N VAL A 232 5.39 5.42 -8.99
CA VAL A 232 4.08 4.79 -9.12
C VAL A 232 3.02 5.86 -9.29
N ALA A 233 2.01 5.58 -10.09
CA ALA A 233 0.78 6.35 -10.15
C ALA A 233 -0.33 5.54 -9.46
N LYS A 234 -1.01 6.16 -8.49
CA LYS A 234 -2.13 5.58 -7.77
C LYS A 234 -3.40 6.36 -8.10
N GLN A 235 -4.45 5.63 -8.44
CA GLN A 235 -5.76 6.20 -8.78
C GLN A 235 -6.88 5.39 -8.13
N SER A 236 -8.06 5.99 -8.00
CA SER A 236 -9.24 5.26 -7.52
C SER A 236 -9.51 4.03 -8.39
N ARG A 237 -9.80 2.92 -7.73
CA ARG A 237 -10.23 1.65 -8.33
C ARG A 237 -11.65 1.76 -8.86
N PHE A 238 -12.44 2.69 -8.34
CA PHE A 238 -13.84 2.86 -8.69
C PHE A 238 -14.02 3.97 -9.74
N VAL A 239 -15.03 3.80 -10.58
CA VAL A 239 -15.52 4.85 -11.47
C VAL A 239 -16.29 5.83 -10.60
N GLU A 240 -15.87 7.08 -10.60
CA GLU A 240 -16.57 8.14 -9.87
C GLU A 240 -17.78 8.60 -10.69
N GLU A 241 -18.96 8.66 -10.08
CA GLU A 241 -20.15 9.18 -10.75
C GLU A 241 -19.99 10.70 -10.92
N LEU A 242 -20.05 11.16 -12.18
CA LEU A 242 -20.13 12.58 -12.57
C LEU A 242 -21.41 13.20 -11.99
N GLY A 243 -21.37 13.61 -10.71
CA GLY A 243 -22.52 14.22 -10.04
C GLY A 243 -22.40 14.43 -8.54
N SER A 244 -21.41 13.86 -7.86
CA SER A 244 -21.22 14.08 -6.41
C SER A 244 -20.57 15.43 -6.07
N TYR A 245 -19.83 16.01 -7.01
CA TYR A 245 -19.26 17.35 -6.90
C TYR A 245 -19.88 18.21 -8.01
N GLY A 246 -20.48 19.34 -7.62
CA GLY A 246 -21.21 20.22 -8.53
C GLY A 246 -20.42 20.61 -9.78
N PHE A 247 -21.14 21.10 -10.79
CA PHE A 247 -20.74 21.44 -12.16
C PHE A 247 -19.43 22.28 -12.33
N ASP A 248 -18.81 22.76 -11.24
CA ASP A 248 -17.70 23.72 -11.25
C ASP A 248 -16.31 23.22 -10.76
N SER A 249 -16.14 21.99 -10.28
CA SER A 249 -14.79 21.43 -10.16
C SER A 249 -14.82 19.92 -9.91
N TYR A 250 -14.51 19.12 -10.93
CA TYR A 250 -13.89 17.83 -10.68
C TYR A 250 -12.49 18.14 -10.11
N ASP A 251 -12.38 18.26 -8.78
CA ASP A 251 -11.08 18.43 -8.15
C ASP A 251 -10.37 17.08 -8.21
N GLU A 252 -9.64 16.86 -9.30
CA GLU A 252 -8.71 15.73 -9.50
C GLU A 252 -7.78 15.48 -8.30
N HIS A 253 -7.61 16.50 -7.45
CA HIS A 253 -6.81 16.43 -6.25
C HIS A 253 -7.63 16.12 -4.98
N ALA A 254 -8.94 16.35 -4.96
CA ALA A 254 -9.78 16.18 -3.76
C ALA A 254 -9.71 14.74 -3.24
N PHE A 255 -9.87 13.76 -4.13
CA PHE A 255 -9.77 12.33 -3.77
C PHE A 255 -8.44 11.99 -3.08
N HIS A 256 -7.34 12.66 -3.46
CA HIS A 256 -6.00 12.37 -2.93
C HIS A 256 -5.64 13.22 -1.71
N ARG A 257 -6.47 14.18 -1.32
CA ARG A 257 -6.18 15.14 -0.24
C ARG A 257 -6.00 14.44 1.11
N THR A 258 -6.94 13.56 1.47
CA THR A 258 -6.95 12.84 2.75
C THR A 258 -5.72 11.94 2.87
N PHE A 259 -5.36 11.23 1.81
CA PHE A 259 -4.11 10.50 1.74
C PHE A 259 -2.88 11.38 1.98
N CYS A 260 -2.77 12.48 1.22
CA CYS A 260 -1.61 13.36 1.30
C CYS A 260 -1.43 13.96 2.69
N SER A 261 -2.55 14.31 3.35
CA SER A 261 -2.58 14.78 4.75
C SER A 261 -2.10 13.68 5.71
N THR A 262 -2.71 12.50 5.65
CA THR A 262 -2.39 11.35 6.51
C THR A 262 -0.91 10.99 6.41
N GLN A 263 -0.36 10.88 5.20
CA GLN A 263 1.05 10.56 5.00
C GLN A 263 1.99 11.66 5.51
N GLN A 264 1.65 12.94 5.35
CA GLN A 264 2.44 14.05 5.91
C GLN A 264 2.41 14.10 7.44
N ILE A 265 1.29 13.77 8.07
CA ILE A 265 1.20 13.64 9.53
C ILE A 265 2.11 12.49 9.99
N ALA A 266 2.00 11.32 9.37
CA ALA A 266 2.85 10.17 9.68
C ALA A 266 4.35 10.51 9.53
N ALA A 267 4.72 11.23 8.46
CA ALA A 267 6.10 11.70 8.22
C ALA A 267 6.61 12.62 9.36
N ARG A 268 5.80 13.56 9.84
CA ARG A 268 6.16 14.43 10.97
C ARG A 268 6.35 13.65 12.28
N ILE A 269 5.48 12.67 12.53
CA ILE A 269 5.61 11.78 13.69
C ILE A 269 6.88 10.93 13.57
N ALA A 270 7.20 10.43 12.37
CA ALA A 270 8.43 9.67 12.10
C ALA A 270 9.70 10.48 12.34
N LYS A 271 9.75 11.75 11.89
CA LYS A 271 10.85 12.67 12.21
C LYS A 271 11.06 12.81 13.72
N THR A 272 9.96 12.95 14.46
CA THR A 272 10.00 13.06 15.93
C THR A 272 10.46 11.76 16.59
N PHE A 273 9.98 10.62 16.09
CA PHE A 273 10.41 9.29 16.54
C PHE A 273 11.92 9.10 16.31
N ASN A 274 12.43 9.39 15.12
CA ASN A 274 13.84 9.24 14.78
C ASN A 274 14.75 10.06 15.70
N ARG A 275 14.38 11.33 15.97
CA ARG A 275 15.10 12.17 16.94
C ARG A 275 15.10 11.56 18.35
N LYS A 276 13.98 10.98 18.78
CA LYS A 276 13.89 10.30 20.09
C LYS A 276 14.59 8.95 20.14
N LEU A 277 14.71 8.27 19.01
CA LEU A 277 15.48 7.04 18.88
C LEU A 277 16.98 7.33 19.11
N GLU A 278 17.50 8.44 18.59
CA GLU A 278 18.90 8.85 18.77
C GLU A 278 19.29 9.13 20.23
N GLU A 279 18.33 9.53 21.06
CA GLU A 279 18.54 9.79 22.48
C GLU A 279 18.65 8.49 23.32
N ILE A 280 18.42 7.30 22.74
CA ILE A 280 18.38 6.04 23.49
C ILE A 280 19.77 5.38 23.59
N PRO A 281 20.25 5.08 24.81
CA PRO A 281 21.49 4.33 25.00
C PRO A 281 21.44 2.94 24.33
N GLY A 282 22.39 2.68 23.44
CA GLY A 282 22.48 1.42 22.68
C GLY A 282 21.98 1.52 21.24
N VAL A 283 21.32 2.61 20.86
CA VAL A 283 21.08 2.94 19.45
C VAL A 283 22.41 3.31 18.79
N LYS A 284 22.68 2.68 17.65
CA LYS A 284 23.93 2.82 16.90
C LYS A 284 23.71 3.71 15.67
N GLU A 285 24.80 4.19 15.09
CA GLU A 285 24.77 4.92 13.82
C GLU A 285 24.12 4.13 12.69
N ASN A 286 24.17 2.79 12.73
CA ASN A 286 23.55 1.91 11.72
C ASN A 286 22.13 1.43 12.10
N THR A 287 21.53 1.94 13.19
CA THR A 287 20.15 1.59 13.54
C THR A 287 19.20 2.19 12.50
N PRO A 288 18.28 1.41 11.91
CA PRO A 288 17.38 1.92 10.89
C PRO A 288 16.51 3.10 11.37
N ARG A 289 16.26 4.06 10.47
CA ARG A 289 15.32 5.18 10.67
C ARG A 289 14.01 4.95 9.90
N ILE A 290 12.94 5.64 10.28
CA ILE A 290 11.66 5.58 9.54
C ILE A 290 11.48 6.84 8.71
N GLU A 291 11.15 6.69 7.44
CA GLU A 291 10.82 7.78 6.54
C GLU A 291 9.57 7.41 5.74
N PHE A 292 8.57 8.28 5.72
CA PHE A 292 7.41 8.11 4.85
C PHE A 292 7.68 8.78 3.51
N LEU A 293 7.28 8.14 2.41
CA LEU A 293 7.46 8.68 1.07
C LEU A 293 6.77 10.04 0.91
N GLU A 294 7.39 10.91 0.13
CA GLU A 294 6.71 12.09 -0.35
C GLU A 294 5.68 11.72 -1.41
N CYS A 295 4.45 12.21 -1.23
CA CYS A 295 3.38 12.11 -2.22
C CYS A 295 3.16 13.45 -2.92
N ARG A 296 2.81 13.35 -4.20
CA ARG A 296 2.50 14.46 -5.10
C ARG A 296 1.27 14.05 -5.91
N VAL A 297 0.49 15.00 -6.41
CA VAL A 297 -0.61 14.68 -7.33
C VAL A 297 -0.29 15.26 -8.70
N LEU A 298 -0.44 14.42 -9.71
CA LEU A 298 -0.30 14.78 -11.11
C LEU A 298 -1.69 14.87 -11.73
N SER A 299 -1.97 15.99 -12.38
CA SER A 299 -3.07 16.11 -13.33
C SER A 299 -2.53 15.81 -14.72
N LEU A 300 -3.01 14.73 -15.31
CA LEU A 300 -2.62 14.25 -16.63
C LEU A 300 -3.76 14.51 -17.60
N CYS A 301 -3.59 15.50 -18.48
CA CYS A 301 -4.59 15.88 -19.48
C CYS A 301 -4.55 14.91 -20.65
N ASP A 302 -5.67 14.28 -20.96
CA ASP A 302 -5.88 13.47 -22.15
C ASP A 302 -6.94 14.11 -23.04
N ASP A 303 -6.61 14.37 -24.31
CA ASP A 303 -7.51 15.03 -25.26
C ASP A 303 -8.84 14.27 -25.48
N ALA A 304 -8.86 12.94 -25.25
CA ALA A 304 -10.02 12.09 -25.46
C ALA A 304 -10.81 11.79 -24.17
N PHE A 305 -10.14 11.79 -23.01
CA PHE A 305 -10.72 11.34 -21.74
C PHE A 305 -10.77 12.42 -20.64
N GLY A 306 -10.27 13.62 -20.92
CA GLY A 306 -10.19 14.71 -19.96
C GLY A 306 -9.00 14.58 -19.03
N ASP A 307 -9.01 15.35 -17.95
CA ASP A 307 -7.94 15.36 -16.97
C ASP A 307 -8.08 14.19 -15.98
N ILE A 308 -6.96 13.49 -15.73
CA ILE A 308 -6.87 12.38 -14.76
C ILE A 308 -5.94 12.79 -13.61
N GLY A 309 -6.49 12.81 -12.40
CA GLY A 309 -5.74 13.00 -11.17
C GLY A 309 -5.13 11.70 -10.64
N VAL A 310 -3.80 11.58 -10.64
CA VAL A 310 -3.08 10.44 -10.06
C VAL A 310 -2.14 10.88 -8.95
N LEU A 311 -2.10 10.11 -7.87
CA LEU A 311 -1.10 10.29 -6.81
C LEU A 311 0.21 9.62 -7.23
N ALA A 312 1.29 10.38 -7.19
CA ALA A 312 2.63 9.97 -7.59
C ALA A 312 3.59 9.90 -6.40
N GLU A 313 4.33 8.80 -6.31
CA GLU A 313 5.34 8.52 -5.28
C GLU A 313 6.52 7.75 -5.87
N LYS A 314 7.64 7.70 -5.14
CA LYS A 314 8.77 6.82 -5.47
C LYS A 314 8.29 5.37 -5.54
N MET A 315 8.64 4.66 -6.62
CA MET A 315 8.41 3.22 -6.69
C MET A 315 9.40 2.50 -5.79
N LEU A 316 8.88 1.83 -4.76
CA LEU A 316 9.65 0.91 -3.93
C LEU A 316 9.87 -0.41 -4.66
N ASP A 317 10.95 -1.12 -4.32
CA ASP A 317 11.28 -2.43 -4.87
C ASP A 317 10.17 -3.45 -4.51
N PRO A 318 9.35 -3.91 -5.47
CA PRO A 318 8.21 -4.78 -5.18
C PRO A 318 8.64 -6.13 -4.59
N LEU A 319 9.88 -6.57 -4.86
CA LEU A 319 10.40 -7.85 -4.36
C LEU A 319 10.83 -7.78 -2.89
N LYS A 320 11.01 -6.57 -2.36
CA LYS A 320 11.40 -6.32 -0.96
C LYS A 320 10.27 -5.71 -0.14
N TYR A 321 9.12 -5.44 -0.77
CA TYR A 321 7.99 -4.81 -0.14
C TYR A 321 7.44 -5.70 0.98
N LYS A 322 7.16 -5.11 2.13
CA LYS A 322 6.72 -5.81 3.33
C LYS A 322 5.77 -4.95 4.16
N LYS A 323 4.82 -5.60 4.82
CA LYS A 323 3.88 -5.03 5.80
C LYS A 323 4.22 -5.52 7.19
N TRP A 324 4.62 -4.60 8.06
CA TRP A 324 5.03 -4.91 9.44
C TRP A 324 3.85 -4.99 10.41
N ASN A 325 2.78 -4.23 10.19
CA ASN A 325 1.52 -4.36 10.92
C ASN A 325 0.33 -3.89 10.07
N SER A 326 -0.90 -4.17 10.52
CA SER A 326 -2.12 -3.69 9.87
C SER A 326 -2.96 -2.74 10.74
N ASN A 327 -3.93 -2.09 10.10
CA ASN A 327 -4.99 -1.31 10.77
C ASN A 327 -6.03 -2.16 11.55
N ASN A 328 -5.84 -3.47 11.66
CA ASN A 328 -6.76 -4.38 12.36
C ASN A 328 -6.07 -5.28 13.39
N GLY A 329 -4.84 -4.94 13.79
CA GLY A 329 -4.11 -5.66 14.84
C GLY A 329 -3.20 -6.79 14.34
N TYR A 330 -3.09 -7.02 13.04
CA TYR A 330 -2.07 -7.94 12.52
C TYR A 330 -0.66 -7.40 12.81
N VAL A 331 0.26 -8.30 13.17
CA VAL A 331 1.69 -8.03 13.35
C VAL A 331 2.48 -9.10 12.62
N ASP A 332 3.52 -8.69 11.89
CA ASP A 332 4.40 -9.61 11.18
C ASP A 332 4.98 -10.69 12.14
N GLY A 333 5.02 -11.94 11.66
CA GLY A 333 5.41 -13.10 12.46
C GLY A 333 4.31 -13.75 13.30
N MET A 334 3.07 -13.23 13.31
CA MET A 334 1.93 -13.93 13.93
C MET A 334 1.55 -15.19 13.13
N SER A 335 1.35 -16.31 13.83
CA SER A 335 0.81 -17.53 13.21
C SER A 335 -0.65 -17.30 12.82
N LYS A 336 -0.99 -17.62 11.57
CA LYS A 336 -2.30 -17.43 10.93
C LYS A 336 -3.50 -18.09 11.66
N ALA A 337 -3.24 -18.84 12.73
CA ALA A 337 -4.25 -19.55 13.52
C ALA A 337 -4.93 -18.67 14.58
N HIS A 338 -4.37 -17.50 14.91
CA HIS A 338 -4.99 -16.59 15.88
C HIS A 338 -6.17 -15.77 15.31
N ASP A 339 -6.35 -15.74 13.99
CA ASP A 339 -7.49 -15.06 13.34
C ASP A 339 -8.81 -15.83 13.48
N ALA A 340 -8.77 -17.11 13.89
CA ALA A 340 -9.95 -17.98 14.00
C ALA A 340 -10.52 -18.10 15.43
N ALA A 341 -9.84 -17.57 16.45
CA ALA A 341 -10.18 -17.80 17.85
C ALA A 341 -10.48 -16.50 18.60
N GLY A 342 -11.57 -15.81 18.24
CA GLY A 342 -11.96 -14.60 18.95
C GLY A 342 -13.28 -13.97 18.52
N GLY A 343 -14.40 -14.67 18.66
CA GLY A 343 -15.72 -14.02 18.56
C GLY A 343 -16.89 -14.96 18.28
N LYS A 344 -17.45 -15.56 19.33
CA LYS A 344 -18.82 -16.10 19.30
C LYS A 344 -19.81 -14.93 19.18
N SER A 345 -20.31 -14.65 17.97
CA SER A 345 -21.73 -14.43 17.69
C SER A 345 -21.93 -14.34 16.19
N ILE A 346 -22.82 -15.20 15.69
CA ILE A 346 -23.41 -15.13 14.37
C ILE A 346 -24.20 -13.82 14.31
N GLU A 347 -24.10 -13.10 13.20
CA GLU A 347 -24.63 -11.73 12.95
C GLU A 347 -23.72 -10.58 13.42
N GLY A 348 -22.83 -10.11 12.53
CA GLY A 348 -22.24 -8.77 12.67
C GLY A 348 -20.76 -8.59 12.27
N GLY A 349 -19.99 -9.64 12.00
CA GLY A 349 -18.54 -9.51 11.74
C GLY A 349 -18.05 -10.33 10.55
N PHE A 350 -18.08 -9.75 9.35
CA PHE A 350 -17.67 -10.46 8.12
C PHE A 350 -16.73 -9.68 7.19
N ALA A 351 -16.11 -8.59 7.65
CA ALA A 351 -15.27 -7.73 6.81
C ALA A 351 -13.74 -7.92 6.97
N SER A 352 -13.26 -9.04 7.50
CA SER A 352 -11.81 -9.17 7.80
C SER A 352 -11.29 -10.60 7.82
N LEU A 353 -11.30 -11.27 6.68
CA LEU A 353 -10.57 -12.52 6.48
C LEU A 353 -9.75 -12.43 5.19
N ASP A 354 -8.53 -11.91 5.28
CA ASP A 354 -7.49 -12.07 4.26
C ASP A 354 -6.85 -13.46 4.43
N LEU A 355 -7.56 -14.49 3.98
CA LEU A 355 -7.08 -15.87 3.92
C LEU A 355 -6.55 -16.13 2.51
N ASN A 356 -5.22 -16.08 2.34
CA ASN A 356 -4.39 -17.01 1.55
C ASN A 356 -3.04 -16.37 1.19
N ALA A 357 -1.96 -16.95 1.73
CA ALA A 357 -0.60 -16.61 1.32
C ALA A 357 0.07 -17.85 0.72
N THR A 358 0.08 -17.90 -0.60
CA THR A 358 1.09 -18.59 -1.41
C THR A 358 1.85 -17.51 -2.17
N VAL A 359 3.03 -17.16 -1.66
CA VAL A 359 4.18 -16.51 -2.31
C VAL A 359 3.85 -15.59 -3.49
N LEU A 360 3.32 -14.39 -3.23
CA LEU A 360 3.36 -13.23 -4.11
C LEU A 360 3.32 -11.95 -3.24
N PRO A 361 3.88 -10.80 -3.69
CA PRO A 361 3.99 -9.60 -2.88
C PRO A 361 2.64 -9.30 -2.24
N GLU A 362 2.67 -9.17 -0.92
CA GLU A 362 1.52 -8.99 -0.05
C GLU A 362 0.51 -8.06 -0.71
N ASN A 363 -0.71 -8.55 -0.89
CA ASN A 363 -1.84 -7.76 -1.36
C ASN A 363 -1.83 -6.43 -0.61
N LEU A 364 -1.61 -5.34 -1.34
CA LEU A 364 -1.60 -3.97 -0.82
C LEU A 364 -2.89 -3.81 -0.01
N GLY A 365 -2.74 -3.49 1.29
CA GLY A 365 -3.81 -3.60 2.27
C GLY A 365 -5.06 -2.78 1.93
N ALA A 366 -6.10 -2.99 2.74
CA ALA A 366 -7.35 -2.26 2.60
C ALA A 366 -7.17 -0.76 2.91
N ILE A 367 -7.00 0.04 1.85
CA ILE A 367 -7.09 1.51 1.88
C ILE A 367 -8.49 1.89 1.43
N VAL A 368 -9.13 2.80 2.16
CA VAL A 368 -10.50 3.26 1.93
C VAL A 368 -10.58 4.79 2.20
N GLU A 369 -10.94 5.56 1.19
CA GLU A 369 -10.84 7.01 0.95
C GLU A 369 -11.97 7.42 0.00
N GLU A 370 -13.15 7.57 0.57
CA GLU A 370 -14.16 8.45 0.01
C GLU A 370 -14.50 9.48 1.07
N ASP A 371 -14.72 10.72 0.61
CA ASP A 371 -15.26 11.80 1.41
C ASP A 371 -16.75 11.53 1.70
N GLU A 372 -17.04 10.59 2.60
CA GLU A 372 -18.16 10.83 3.51
C GLU A 372 -17.70 11.94 4.44
N GLU A 373 -17.97 13.21 4.04
CA GLU A 373 -17.68 14.46 4.76
C GLU A 373 -16.95 14.23 6.10
N GLY A 374 -15.65 13.95 6.01
CA GLY A 374 -14.85 13.69 7.21
C GLY A 374 -14.95 14.93 8.07
N GLU A 375 -15.47 14.80 9.30
CA GLU A 375 -15.77 15.97 10.12
C GLU A 375 -14.51 16.81 10.32
N GLU A 376 -14.45 17.98 9.65
CA GLU A 376 -13.27 18.83 9.65
C GLU A 376 -12.87 19.17 11.10
N SER A 377 -11.60 18.92 11.41
CA SER A 377 -11.08 19.04 12.78
C SER A 377 -11.06 20.48 13.30
N SER A 378 -12.09 20.89 14.04
CA SER A 378 -12.02 22.09 14.90
C SER A 378 -11.28 21.84 16.22
N ASP A 379 -10.95 20.59 16.52
CA ASP A 379 -10.22 20.20 17.74
C ASP A 379 -8.75 20.55 17.65
N GLU A 380 -8.18 20.95 18.80
CA GLU A 380 -6.78 21.30 18.97
C GLU A 380 -5.87 20.12 18.59
N GLU A 381 -5.48 20.12 17.32
CA GLU A 381 -4.50 19.23 16.72
C GLU A 381 -3.14 19.63 17.30
N HIS A 382 -2.63 18.82 18.24
CA HIS A 382 -1.25 18.98 18.70
C HIS A 382 -0.34 18.38 17.63
N VAL A 383 -0.14 19.13 16.55
CA VAL A 383 0.92 18.88 15.58
C VAL A 383 2.24 19.25 16.26
N PRO A 384 3.22 18.33 16.32
CA PRO A 384 4.55 18.65 16.85
C PRO A 384 5.24 19.72 16.02
N GLU A 385 5.83 20.72 16.69
CA GLU A 385 6.80 21.61 16.06
C GLU A 385 8.07 20.83 15.65
N GLU A 386 8.72 21.26 14.57
CA GLU A 386 10.14 20.94 14.36
C GLU A 386 10.93 21.68 15.47
N ASP A 387 11.38 20.94 16.47
CA ASP A 387 12.22 21.46 17.56
C ASP A 387 13.58 21.90 16.99
N GLY A 388 13.69 23.18 16.60
CA GLY A 388 14.87 23.78 15.97
C GLY A 388 16.07 23.99 16.90
N ARG A 389 16.17 23.22 17.99
CA ARG A 389 17.28 23.32 18.94
C ARG A 389 18.44 22.45 18.49
N ASN A 390 19.53 23.11 18.11
CA ASN A 390 20.85 22.52 17.96
C ASN A 390 21.35 22.14 19.36
N LEU A 391 21.58 20.85 19.63
CA LEU A 391 21.88 20.36 20.99
C LEU A 391 23.08 19.41 20.98
N GLN A 392 24.27 20.01 21.09
CA GLN A 392 25.41 19.33 21.71
C GLN A 392 25.14 19.19 23.21
N SER A 393 25.56 18.03 23.74
CA SER A 393 25.56 17.60 25.15
C SER A 393 24.25 16.98 25.69
N ALA A 394 24.24 15.65 25.72
CA ALA A 394 23.53 14.88 26.73
C ALA A 394 24.56 14.44 27.78
N SER A 395 24.33 14.78 29.05
CA SER A 395 25.26 14.48 30.14
C SER A 395 25.34 12.98 30.42
N ALA A 396 26.56 12.47 30.50
CA ALA A 396 26.92 11.09 30.77
C ALA A 396 26.62 10.68 32.23
N MET A 397 25.38 10.27 32.57
CA MET A 397 25.09 9.52 33.81
C MET A 397 23.85 8.63 33.67
N ASP A 398 23.92 7.57 32.85
CA ASP A 398 23.22 6.27 33.08
C ASP A 398 23.77 5.21 32.10
N HIS A 399 25.04 4.83 32.24
CA HIS A 399 25.70 3.87 31.36
C HIS A 399 25.98 2.56 32.09
N HIS A 400 25.03 1.61 32.13
CA HIS A 400 25.42 0.19 32.37
C HIS A 400 24.53 -0.89 31.73
N ARG A 401 23.54 -0.57 30.89
CA ARG A 401 22.94 -1.57 29.98
C ARG A 401 22.33 -0.90 28.76
N GLY A 402 22.92 -1.12 27.58
CA GLY A 402 22.30 -0.70 26.32
C GLY A 402 20.96 -1.41 26.13
N VAL A 403 19.97 -0.70 25.61
CA VAL A 403 18.63 -1.24 25.31
C VAL A 403 18.77 -2.31 24.23
N LYS A 404 18.20 -3.51 24.46
CA LYS A 404 18.22 -4.60 23.48
C LYS A 404 16.95 -4.60 22.66
N PHE A 405 17.07 -4.52 21.34
CA PHE A 405 15.94 -4.59 20.41
C PHE A 405 16.41 -5.13 19.06
N THR A 406 15.48 -5.69 18.28
CA THR A 406 15.73 -6.13 16.89
C THR A 406 15.26 -5.08 15.89
N ILE A 407 15.59 -5.27 14.60
CA ILE A 407 15.16 -4.36 13.54
C ILE A 407 13.62 -4.35 13.42
N GLU A 408 13.00 -5.51 13.62
CA GLU A 408 11.55 -5.73 13.55
C GLU A 408 10.78 -5.04 14.70
N ASP A 409 11.46 -4.75 15.82
CA ASP A 409 10.87 -3.97 16.92
C ASP A 409 10.63 -2.50 16.53
N ILE A 410 11.39 -1.95 15.56
CA ILE A 410 11.37 -0.52 15.24
C ILE A 410 9.99 -0.07 14.70
N PRO A 411 9.38 -0.74 13.69
CA PRO A 411 8.02 -0.39 13.24
C PRO A 411 6.97 -0.52 14.36
N GLN A 412 7.02 -1.58 15.17
CA GLN A 412 6.05 -1.76 16.27
C GLN A 412 6.22 -0.70 17.35
N ALA A 413 7.47 -0.35 17.67
CA ALA A 413 7.79 0.72 18.60
C ALA A 413 7.36 2.09 18.08
N PHE A 414 7.41 2.33 16.76
CA PHE A 414 6.90 3.55 16.15
C PHE A 414 5.38 3.69 16.29
N SER A 415 4.61 2.65 15.97
CA SER A 415 3.16 2.65 16.19
C SER A 415 2.81 2.91 17.65
N CYS A 416 3.47 2.19 18.58
CA CYS A 416 3.30 2.38 20.02
C CYS A 416 3.71 3.79 20.50
N PHE A 417 4.80 4.32 19.94
CA PHE A 417 5.29 5.67 20.21
C PHE A 417 4.27 6.71 19.79
N SER A 418 3.73 6.64 18.57
CA SER A 418 2.74 7.61 18.07
C SER A 418 1.53 7.76 19.01
N TYR A 419 1.03 6.63 19.54
CA TYR A 419 -0.06 6.60 20.53
C TYR A 419 0.31 7.22 21.86
N LYS A 420 1.48 6.87 22.41
CA LYS A 420 1.93 7.41 23.70
C LYS A 420 2.25 8.90 23.59
N TYR A 421 2.97 9.27 22.54
CA TYR A 421 3.42 10.62 22.26
C TYR A 421 2.25 11.58 22.05
N SER A 422 1.22 11.15 21.31
CA SER A 422 -0.02 11.91 21.10
C SER A 422 -0.96 11.97 22.31
N ARG A 423 -0.55 11.42 23.48
CA ARG A 423 -1.41 11.23 24.65
C ARG A 423 -2.70 10.48 24.32
N ARG A 424 -2.57 9.38 23.54
CA ARG A 424 -3.65 8.49 23.12
C ARG A 424 -4.62 9.11 22.12
N LYS A 425 -4.23 10.19 21.42
CA LYS A 425 -5.05 10.84 20.40
C LYS A 425 -4.90 10.22 19.01
N TYR A 426 -3.67 9.86 18.61
CA TYR A 426 -3.34 9.33 17.28
C TYR A 426 -2.58 8.02 17.41
N LEU A 427 -2.86 7.03 16.57
CA LEU A 427 -2.04 5.84 16.40
C LEU A 427 -1.76 5.64 14.91
N VAL A 428 -0.49 5.69 14.52
CA VAL A 428 -0.04 5.38 13.17
C VAL A 428 0.20 3.88 13.06
N CYS A 429 -0.48 3.21 12.12
CA CYS A 429 -0.38 1.79 11.82
C CYS A 429 -0.44 1.56 10.30
N ASP A 430 -0.64 0.31 9.89
CA ASP A 430 -0.53 -0.10 8.49
C ASP A 430 0.86 0.19 7.92
N LEU A 431 1.89 -0.08 8.73
CA LEU A 431 3.27 0.22 8.36
C LEU A 431 3.72 -0.77 7.28
N GLN A 432 3.93 -0.27 6.08
CA GLN A 432 4.28 -1.04 4.89
C GLN A 432 5.24 -0.28 3.98
N GLY A 433 6.08 -1.00 3.24
CA GLY A 433 7.15 -0.41 2.42
C GLY A 433 8.39 -1.30 2.33
N VAL A 434 9.59 -0.70 2.28
CA VAL A 434 10.87 -1.42 2.12
C VAL A 434 11.87 -0.98 3.18
N LEU A 435 12.64 -1.93 3.72
CA LEU A 435 13.85 -1.62 4.48
C LEU A 435 15.03 -1.46 3.52
N ASP A 436 15.41 -0.22 3.23
CA ASP A 436 16.59 0.13 2.46
C ASP A 436 17.85 0.06 3.33
N GLN A 437 18.59 -1.03 3.18
CA GLN A 437 19.87 -1.26 3.86
C GLN A 437 21.06 -0.59 3.18
N THR A 438 20.86 0.04 2.01
CA THR A 438 21.94 0.68 1.25
C THR A 438 22.26 2.09 1.74
N ARG A 439 21.31 2.72 2.46
CA ARG A 439 21.49 4.03 3.10
C ARG A 439 22.27 3.91 4.42
N SER A 440 22.90 5.01 4.82
CA SER A 440 23.57 5.14 6.12
C SER A 440 23.01 6.36 6.88
N PRO A 441 22.24 6.16 7.97
CA PRO A 441 21.72 4.88 8.47
C PRO A 441 20.77 4.18 7.47
N PRO A 442 20.56 2.86 7.60
CA PRO A 442 19.47 2.16 6.91
C PRO A 442 18.12 2.83 7.16
N CYS A 443 17.16 2.66 6.26
CA CYS A 443 15.88 3.34 6.36
C CYS A 443 14.69 2.45 5.99
N PHE A 444 13.67 2.41 6.84
CA PHE A 444 12.34 1.97 6.47
C PHE A 444 11.68 3.07 5.63
N GLU A 445 11.66 2.89 4.32
CA GLU A 445 10.90 3.71 3.37
C GLU A 445 9.46 3.21 3.37
N LEU A 446 8.59 3.90 4.10
CA LEU A 446 7.20 3.52 4.32
C LEU A 446 6.24 4.34 3.45
N THR A 447 5.10 3.76 3.12
CA THR A 447 4.03 4.40 2.34
C THR A 447 2.67 3.98 2.87
N ASP A 448 1.62 4.71 2.47
CA ASP A 448 0.22 4.39 2.73
C ASP A 448 -0.10 4.07 4.21
N PRO A 449 0.29 4.94 5.16
CA PRO A 449 -0.04 4.72 6.57
C PRO A 449 -1.54 4.89 6.83
N VAL A 450 -2.01 4.25 7.90
CA VAL A 450 -3.31 4.55 8.51
C VAL A 450 -3.10 5.28 9.84
N ILE A 451 -3.94 6.29 10.11
CA ILE A 451 -3.99 6.96 11.41
C ILE A 451 -5.34 6.69 12.06
N HIS A 452 -5.33 6.00 13.19
CA HIS A 452 -6.51 5.95 14.05
C HIS A 452 -6.59 7.21 14.90
N TYR A 453 -7.76 7.84 14.98
CA TYR A 453 -8.01 9.04 15.77
C TYR A 453 -9.02 8.81 16.90
N SER A 454 -8.62 9.17 18.13
CA SER A 454 -9.52 9.15 19.28
C SER A 454 -10.17 10.52 19.44
N SER A 455 -11.32 10.70 18.82
CA SER A 455 -12.12 11.92 18.96
C SER A 455 -12.71 12.05 20.36
N THR A 456 -12.63 13.25 20.94
CA THR A 456 -13.37 13.62 22.15
C THR A 456 -14.77 14.17 21.84
N LYS A 457 -15.04 14.49 20.58
CA LYS A 457 -16.31 15.04 20.09
C LYS A 457 -17.18 14.03 19.33
N GLY A 458 -16.79 12.75 19.31
CA GLY A 458 -17.56 11.69 18.64
C GLY A 458 -17.30 11.53 17.14
N ARG A 459 -16.46 12.40 16.55
CA ARG A 459 -16.02 12.33 15.14
C ARG A 459 -15.46 10.96 14.78
N LYS A 460 -15.84 10.47 13.61
CA LYS A 460 -15.35 9.20 13.03
C LYS A 460 -14.59 9.49 11.73
N ASN A 461 -13.72 8.56 11.34
CA ASN A 461 -13.07 8.56 10.03
C ASN A 461 -12.32 9.86 9.68
N VAL A 462 -11.64 10.46 10.66
CA VAL A 462 -10.99 11.78 10.51
C VAL A 462 -9.85 11.72 9.50
N PHE A 463 -9.18 10.57 9.40
CA PHE A 463 -8.10 10.31 8.43
C PHE A 463 -8.55 9.31 7.35
N GLY A 464 -9.82 9.35 6.98
CA GLY A 464 -10.41 8.45 5.99
C GLY A 464 -11.06 7.22 6.60
N ARG A 465 -11.61 6.36 5.74
CA ARG A 465 -12.49 5.24 6.15
C ARG A 465 -11.73 4.13 6.87
N THR A 466 -10.42 4.05 6.71
CA THR A 466 -9.53 3.15 7.46
C THR A 466 -9.27 3.58 8.89
N ASP A 467 -9.59 4.83 9.26
CA ASP A 467 -9.58 5.30 10.63
C ASP A 467 -10.74 4.68 11.43
N ARG A 468 -10.46 3.55 12.08
CA ARG A 468 -11.36 2.84 13.00
C ARG A 468 -11.35 3.41 14.43
N GLY A 469 -10.80 4.61 14.64
CA GLY A 469 -10.73 5.30 15.91
C GLY A 469 -10.22 4.43 17.07
N ARG A 470 -10.91 4.49 18.21
CA ARG A 470 -10.53 3.71 19.41
C ARG A 470 -10.60 2.20 19.19
N GLU A 471 -11.48 1.72 18.32
CA GLU A 471 -11.57 0.29 18.03
C GLU A 471 -10.30 -0.20 17.34
N GLY A 472 -9.85 0.51 16.30
CA GLY A 472 -8.57 0.21 15.64
C GLY A 472 -7.38 0.27 16.59
N MET A 473 -7.35 1.29 17.47
CA MET A 473 -6.32 1.38 18.52
C MET A 473 -6.34 0.17 19.46
N ASN A 474 -7.52 -0.26 19.92
CA ASN A 474 -7.66 -1.40 20.80
C ASN A 474 -7.20 -2.69 20.12
N LYS A 475 -7.50 -2.87 18.83
CA LYS A 475 -7.04 -4.03 18.05
C LYS A 475 -5.52 -4.07 17.91
N PHE A 476 -4.87 -2.93 17.68
CA PHE A 476 -3.40 -2.87 17.72
C PHE A 476 -2.86 -3.31 19.10
N TYR A 477 -3.44 -2.81 20.20
CA TYR A 477 -2.97 -3.17 21.54
C TYR A 477 -3.34 -4.59 21.99
N ALA A 478 -4.32 -5.23 21.37
CA ALA A 478 -4.66 -6.63 21.64
C ALA A 478 -3.51 -7.57 21.25
N THR A 479 -2.73 -7.19 20.25
CA THR A 479 -1.64 -8.00 19.68
C THR A 479 -0.26 -7.43 19.96
N HIS A 480 -0.15 -6.12 20.22
CA HIS A 480 1.12 -5.46 20.52
C HIS A 480 1.70 -5.88 21.88
N LYS A 481 2.96 -6.31 21.86
CA LYS A 481 3.79 -6.52 23.06
C LYS A 481 4.88 -5.46 23.07
N CYS A 482 4.95 -4.64 24.13
CA CYS A 482 6.01 -3.64 24.25
C CYS A 482 7.38 -4.31 24.34
N SER A 483 8.30 -3.93 23.45
CA SER A 483 9.72 -4.29 23.53
C SER A 483 10.48 -3.36 24.47
N GLU A 484 11.75 -3.67 24.79
CA GLU A 484 12.60 -2.75 25.57
C GLU A 484 12.74 -1.39 24.87
N LEU A 485 12.70 -1.36 23.53
CA LEU A 485 12.69 -0.13 22.74
C LEU A 485 11.45 0.73 23.03
N CYS A 486 10.26 0.13 23.08
CA CYS A 486 9.02 0.82 23.46
C CYS A 486 9.11 1.46 24.86
N GLU A 487 9.78 0.79 25.79
CA GLU A 487 9.96 1.29 27.16
C GLU A 487 10.99 2.41 27.23
N ALA A 488 12.10 2.28 26.50
CA ALA A 488 13.15 3.29 26.43
C ALA A 488 12.62 4.60 25.83
N LEU A 489 11.91 4.53 24.70
CA LEU A 489 11.26 5.69 24.07
C LEU A 489 10.30 6.42 25.04
N ARG A 490 9.62 5.68 25.92
CA ARG A 490 8.75 6.28 26.95
C ARG A 490 9.54 7.04 28.03
N LYS A 491 10.74 6.59 28.39
CA LYS A 491 11.57 7.20 29.45
C LYS A 491 12.25 8.48 28.98
N VAL A 492 12.80 8.47 27.77
CA VAL A 492 13.40 9.65 27.11
C VAL A 492 12.41 10.82 27.05
N TRP A 493 11.12 10.52 26.87
CA TRP A 493 10.06 11.51 26.89
C TRP A 493 9.79 12.13 28.27
N LYS A 494 9.85 11.34 29.35
CA LYS A 494 9.55 11.83 30.71
C LYS A 494 10.64 12.76 31.26
N HIS A 495 11.91 12.55 30.89
CA HIS A 495 13.03 13.34 31.41
C HIS A 495 13.07 14.78 30.88
N ASN A 496 12.42 15.08 29.76
CA ASN A 496 12.43 16.41 29.15
C ASN A 496 11.19 17.27 29.46
N VAL A 497 10.19 16.73 30.16
CA VAL A 497 8.98 17.48 30.58
C VAL A 497 9.09 17.99 32.03
N GLY A 498 10.14 17.61 32.76
CA GLY A 498 10.34 18.03 34.14
C GLY A 498 11.81 18.30 34.46
N LYS A 499 12.22 19.57 34.33
CA LYS A 499 13.20 20.30 35.16
C LYS A 499 13.69 21.56 34.44
N THR A 500 12.86 22.60 34.38
CA THR A 500 13.39 23.95 34.60
C THR A 500 13.52 24.12 36.10
N SER A 501 14.76 24.13 36.61
CA SER A 501 15.01 24.43 38.02
C SER A 501 14.47 25.83 38.33
N ARG A 502 13.52 25.92 39.26
CA ARG A 502 12.95 27.17 39.78
C ARG A 502 13.94 27.98 40.65
N SER A 503 15.25 27.76 40.54
CA SER A 503 16.24 28.27 41.50
C SER A 503 17.12 29.43 41.01
N VAL A 504 16.78 30.15 39.95
CA VAL A 504 17.52 31.38 39.57
C VAL A 504 16.57 32.53 39.28
N ILE A 505 15.73 32.87 40.26
CA ILE A 505 15.22 34.24 40.40
C ILE A 505 15.42 34.61 41.87
N LYS A 506 16.55 35.25 42.18
CA LYS A 506 16.64 36.13 43.34
C LYS A 506 16.84 37.56 42.83
N PRO A 507 16.11 38.53 43.38
CA PRO A 507 16.22 39.93 43.00
C PRO A 507 17.49 40.53 43.61
N ARG A 508 18.20 41.36 42.85
CA ARG A 508 19.09 42.37 43.42
C ARG A 508 18.75 43.72 42.83
N LEU A 509 17.87 44.42 43.55
CA LEU A 509 17.95 45.87 43.68
C LEU A 509 19.37 46.23 44.14
N ARG A 510 20.05 47.09 43.38
CA ARG A 510 20.95 48.08 43.96
C ARG A 510 20.73 49.39 43.23
N ALA A 511 20.27 50.37 44.01
CA ALA A 511 20.38 51.77 43.72
C ALA A 511 21.86 52.16 43.61
N THR A 512 22.16 52.97 42.61
CA THR A 512 23.01 54.18 42.69
C THR A 512 22.49 55.13 41.65
#